data_AF-A0A527GIK0-F1
#
_entry.id   AF-A0A527GIK0-F1
#
_cell.length_a   1.000
_cell.length_b   1.000
_cell.length_c   1.000
_cell.angle_alpha   90.00
_cell.angle_beta   90.00
_cell.angle_gamma   90.00
#
_symmetry.space_group_name_H-M   'P 1'
#
loop_
_entity.id
_entity.type
_entity.pdbx_description
1 polymer ?
#
loop_
_entity_poly.entity_id
_entity_poly.type
_entity_poly.pdbx_seq_one_letter_code
_entity_poly.pdbx_strand_id
1 'polypeptide(L)'
;MRWQSLPLVAGFAVLALIVGSRAMLVEEQRANRAIAREAIEYQQLLSGLLSLAQEAENGQRGYLLTGEKSYLEPYRNAVGAIPGQLARIDSLTAPDDQLVQPINHIKDALSQKQAELAETIALYDQGNAT
;
A
#
# COMPACT_ATOMS: atom_id res chain seq x y z
N MET A 1 12.45 50.70 -41.47
CA MET A 1 12.32 49.75 -40.35
C MET A 1 13.60 49.85 -39.53
N ARG A 2 13.53 50.26 -38.26
CA ARG A 2 14.73 50.57 -37.44
C ARG A 2 15.39 49.25 -37.02
N TRP A 3 16.58 48.94 -37.54
CA TRP A 3 17.31 47.69 -37.27
C TRP A 3 17.67 47.48 -35.78
N GLN A 4 17.48 48.51 -34.95
CA GLN A 4 17.68 48.49 -33.51
C GLN A 4 16.68 47.60 -32.75
N SER A 5 15.50 47.28 -33.30
CA SER A 5 14.49 46.45 -32.60
C SER A 5 14.63 44.95 -32.85
N LEU A 6 15.48 44.53 -33.79
CA LEU A 6 15.73 43.11 -34.09
C LEU A 6 16.16 42.27 -32.87
N PRO A 7 17.15 42.70 -32.04
CA PRO A 7 17.60 41.88 -30.91
C PRO A 7 16.53 41.73 -29.82
N LEU A 8 15.64 42.72 -29.65
CA LEU A 8 14.54 42.65 -28.69
C LEU A 8 13.47 41.64 -29.11
N VAL A 9 13.10 41.64 -30.39
CA VAL A 9 12.13 40.67 -30.93
C VAL A 9 12.69 39.25 -30.87
N ALA A 10 13.97 39.07 -31.19
CA ALA A 10 14.64 37.78 -31.08
C ALA A 10 14.68 37.27 -29.62
N GLY A 11 15.02 38.14 -28.65
CA GLY A 11 15.01 37.79 -27.23
C GLY A 11 13.61 37.40 -26.72
N PHE A 12 12.58 38.13 -27.13
CA PHE A 12 11.19 37.82 -26.78
C PHE A 12 10.74 36.47 -27.34
N ALA A 13 11.11 36.15 -28.59
CA ALA A 13 10.79 34.86 -29.21
C ALA A 13 11.45 33.68 -28.46
N VAL A 14 12.71 33.83 -28.02
CA VAL A 14 13.41 32.81 -27.22
C VAL A 14 12.74 32.62 -25.87
N LEU A 15 12.35 33.70 -25.19
CA LEU A 15 11.63 33.61 -23.91
C LEU A 15 10.25 32.93 -24.08
N ALA A 16 9.51 33.27 -25.12
CA ALA A 16 8.23 32.64 -25.43
C ALA A 16 8.36 31.13 -25.68
N LEU A 17 9.43 30.70 -26.37
CA LEU A 17 9.73 29.29 -26.57
C LEU A 17 10.08 28.58 -25.26
N ILE A 18 10.89 29.19 -24.40
CA ILE A 18 11.25 28.60 -23.10
C ILE A 18 10.00 28.43 -22.22
N VAL A 19 9.15 29.46 -22.14
CA VAL A 19 7.91 29.43 -21.35
C VAL A 19 6.89 28.44 -21.95
N GLY A 20 6.75 28.41 -23.27
CA GLY A 20 5.86 27.48 -23.98
C GLY A 20 6.25 26.01 -23.78
N SER A 21 7.55 25.69 -23.90
CA SER A 21 8.06 24.35 -23.61
C SER A 21 7.80 23.94 -22.16
N ARG A 22 7.99 24.85 -21.20
CA ARG A 22 7.68 24.58 -19.79
C ARG A 22 6.18 24.34 -19.56
N ALA A 23 5.31 25.08 -20.25
CA ALA A 23 3.87 24.88 -20.15
C ALA A 23 3.43 23.50 -20.69
N MET A 24 4.02 23.06 -21.82
CA MET A 24 3.72 21.74 -22.39
C MET A 24 4.27 20.56 -21.56
N LEU A 25 5.42 20.71 -20.89
CA LEU A 25 5.97 19.67 -19.99
C LEU A 25 5.27 19.58 -18.62
N VAL A 26 4.54 20.60 -18.19
CA VAL A 26 3.81 20.58 -16.90
C VAL A 26 2.60 19.66 -16.94
N GLU A 27 2.00 19.44 -18.11
CA GLU A 27 0.85 18.54 -18.29
C GLU A 27 1.27 17.06 -18.08
N GLU A 28 2.42 16.65 -18.64
CA GLU A 28 3.01 15.31 -18.39
C GLU A 28 3.47 15.13 -16.93
N GLN A 29 3.99 16.19 -16.29
CA GLN A 29 4.40 16.12 -14.89
C GLN A 29 3.22 15.95 -13.92
N ARG A 30 2.03 16.42 -14.25
CA ARG A 30 0.83 16.24 -13.41
C ARG A 30 0.37 14.79 -13.39
N ALA A 31 0.38 14.12 -14.54
CA ALA A 31 0.06 12.69 -14.66
C ALA A 31 1.05 11.82 -13.86
N ASN A 32 2.36 12.07 -13.99
CA ASN A 32 3.37 11.33 -13.23
C ASN A 32 3.29 11.57 -11.71
N ARG A 33 2.91 12.78 -11.27
CA ARG A 33 2.74 13.08 -9.83
C ARG A 33 1.50 12.44 -9.22
N ALA A 34 0.44 12.22 -9.99
CA ALA A 34 -0.76 11.51 -9.52
C ALA A 34 -0.47 10.02 -9.33
N ILE A 35 0.14 9.38 -10.34
CA ILE A 35 0.55 7.97 -10.30
C ILE A 35 1.53 7.72 -9.14
N ALA A 36 2.48 8.63 -8.92
CA ALA A 36 3.44 8.49 -7.82
C ALA A 36 2.80 8.58 -6.43
N ARG A 37 1.72 9.37 -6.25
CA ARG A 37 1.02 9.46 -4.96
C ARG A 37 0.22 8.19 -4.68
N GLU A 38 -0.48 7.72 -5.69
CA GLU A 38 -1.30 6.52 -5.61
C GLU A 38 -0.44 5.28 -5.30
N ALA A 39 0.71 5.12 -5.96
CA ALA A 39 1.65 4.03 -5.67
C ALA A 39 2.19 4.04 -4.22
N ILE A 40 2.45 5.22 -3.64
CA ILE A 40 2.91 5.35 -2.25
C ILE A 40 1.80 4.91 -1.27
N GLU A 41 0.55 5.28 -1.54
CA GLU A 41 -0.58 4.93 -0.68
C GLU A 41 -0.83 3.41 -0.67
N TYR A 42 -0.78 2.76 -1.84
CA TYR A 42 -0.83 1.30 -1.94
C TYR A 42 0.29 0.62 -1.16
N GLN A 43 1.53 1.09 -1.31
CA GLN A 43 2.68 0.52 -0.63
C GLN A 43 2.52 0.59 0.90
N GLN A 44 2.01 1.71 1.41
CA GLN A 44 1.74 1.88 2.83
C GLN A 44 0.66 0.92 3.33
N LEU A 45 -0.44 0.78 2.58
CA LEU A 45 -1.52 -0.13 2.96
C LEU A 45 -1.10 -1.60 2.97
N LEU A 46 -0.36 -2.04 1.94
CA LEU A 46 0.18 -3.40 1.84
C LEU A 46 1.20 -3.69 2.94
N SER A 47 2.05 -2.71 3.26
CA SER A 47 3.02 -2.83 4.36
C SER A 47 2.31 -2.94 5.72
N GLY A 48 1.21 -2.20 5.91
CA GLY A 48 0.35 -2.34 7.08
C GLY A 48 -0.27 -3.75 7.19
N LEU A 49 -0.74 -4.30 6.07
CA LEU A 49 -1.30 -5.65 6.03
C LEU A 49 -0.25 -6.71 6.42
N LEU A 50 0.97 -6.56 5.92
CA LEU A 50 2.10 -7.43 6.28
C LEU A 50 2.45 -7.31 7.77
N SER A 51 2.45 -6.09 8.33
CA SER A 51 2.70 -5.87 9.76
C SER A 51 1.66 -6.58 10.63
N LEU A 52 0.37 -6.47 10.28
CA LEU A 52 -0.70 -7.17 10.99
C LEU A 52 -0.52 -8.69 10.92
N ALA A 53 -0.18 -9.24 9.75
CA ALA A 53 0.09 -10.67 9.63
C ALA A 53 1.25 -11.12 10.53
N GLN A 54 2.33 -10.32 10.62
CA GLN A 54 3.47 -10.59 11.49
C GLN A 54 3.12 -10.48 12.97
N GLU A 55 2.34 -9.47 13.38
CA GLU A 55 1.86 -9.32 14.75
C GLU A 55 0.99 -10.51 15.17
N ALA A 56 0.14 -10.99 14.26
CA ALA A 56 -0.66 -12.19 14.49
C ALA A 56 0.22 -13.42 14.71
N GLU A 57 1.20 -13.65 13.84
CA GLU A 57 2.13 -14.78 13.95
C GLU A 57 3.01 -14.69 15.20
N ASN A 58 3.51 -13.49 15.55
CA ASN A 58 4.33 -13.29 16.74
C ASN A 58 3.53 -13.53 18.03
N GLY A 59 2.29 -13.04 18.10
CA GLY A 59 1.40 -13.29 19.23
C GLY A 59 1.06 -14.78 19.39
N GLN A 60 0.78 -15.45 18.27
CA GLN A 60 0.55 -16.88 18.25
C GLN A 60 1.79 -17.66 18.74
N ARG A 61 2.98 -17.39 18.19
CA ARG A 61 4.23 -18.03 18.61
C ARG A 61 4.53 -17.79 20.08
N GLY A 62 4.34 -16.57 20.57
CA GLY A 62 4.50 -16.25 22.00
C GLY A 62 3.60 -17.10 22.88
N TYR A 63 2.33 -17.28 22.49
CA TYR A 63 1.40 -18.16 23.20
C TYR A 63 1.83 -19.63 23.16
N LEU A 64 2.19 -20.16 21.99
CA LEU A 64 2.59 -21.56 21.84
C LEU A 64 3.88 -21.89 22.62
N LEU A 65 4.79 -20.93 22.77
CA LEU A 65 6.06 -21.10 23.48
C LEU A 65 5.91 -20.98 25.01
N THR A 66 4.97 -20.17 25.50
CA THR A 66 4.87 -19.83 26.93
C THR A 66 3.63 -20.40 27.61
N GLY A 67 2.58 -20.70 26.85
CA GLY A 67 1.24 -21.00 27.38
C GLY A 67 0.50 -19.78 27.95
N GLU A 68 1.11 -18.59 27.93
CA GLU A 68 0.51 -17.40 28.53
C GLU A 68 -0.48 -16.71 27.58
N LYS A 69 -1.77 -16.66 27.95
CA LYS A 69 -2.85 -16.09 27.13
C LYS A 69 -2.70 -14.60 26.83
N SER A 70 -1.84 -13.88 27.54
CA SER A 70 -1.46 -12.48 27.27
C SER A 70 -0.89 -12.32 25.86
N TYR A 71 -0.10 -13.29 25.38
CA TYR A 71 0.47 -13.26 24.03
C TYR A 71 -0.58 -13.39 22.91
N LEU A 72 -1.80 -13.85 23.21
CA LEU A 72 -2.89 -13.87 22.24
C LEU A 72 -3.55 -12.49 22.03
N GLU A 73 -3.24 -11.47 22.85
CA GLU A 73 -3.76 -10.13 22.65
C GLU A 73 -3.28 -9.49 21.33
N PRO A 74 -1.97 -9.45 21.02
CA PRO A 74 -1.49 -9.05 19.69
C PRO A 74 -2.15 -9.81 18.54
N TYR A 75 -2.34 -11.13 18.70
CA TYR A 75 -3.02 -11.95 17.69
C TYR A 75 -4.46 -11.49 17.42
N ARG A 76 -5.26 -11.33 18.47
CA ARG A 76 -6.66 -10.90 18.34
C ARG A 76 -6.77 -9.49 17.76
N ASN A 77 -5.90 -8.58 18.20
CA ASN A 77 -5.88 -7.21 17.71
C ASN A 77 -5.54 -7.16 16.21
N ALA A 78 -4.53 -7.92 15.78
CA ALA A 78 -4.13 -7.99 14.39
C ALA A 78 -5.21 -8.59 13.49
N VAL A 79 -5.77 -9.74 13.88
CA VAL A 79 -6.86 -10.40 13.14
C VAL A 79 -8.10 -9.50 13.06
N GLY A 80 -8.42 -8.76 14.12
CA GLY A 80 -9.52 -7.80 14.12
C GLY A 80 -9.30 -6.59 13.19
N ALA A 81 -8.05 -6.18 12.95
CA ALA A 81 -7.72 -5.03 12.12
C ALA A 81 -7.61 -5.36 10.61
N ILE A 82 -7.29 -6.61 10.26
CA ILE A 82 -7.11 -7.06 8.87
C ILE A 82 -8.30 -6.71 7.94
N PRO A 83 -9.57 -6.98 8.30
CA PRO A 83 -10.70 -6.66 7.43
C PRO A 83 -10.81 -5.17 7.08
N GLY A 84 -10.51 -4.28 8.04
CA GLY A 84 -10.53 -2.85 7.82
C GLY A 84 -9.41 -2.39 6.89
N GLN A 85 -8.23 -3.00 6.98
CA GLN A 85 -7.10 -2.72 6.09
C GLN A 85 -7.39 -3.19 4.65
N LEU A 86 -7.97 -4.38 4.49
CA LEU A 86 -8.38 -4.90 3.19
C LEU A 86 -9.46 -4.03 2.53
N ALA A 87 -10.45 -3.56 3.30
CA ALA A 87 -11.48 -2.66 2.79
C ALA A 87 -10.90 -1.33 2.28
N ARG A 88 -9.85 -0.81 2.92
CA ARG A 88 -9.13 0.39 2.44
C ARG A 88 -8.41 0.13 1.12
N ILE A 89 -7.71 -1.01 1.00
CA ILE A 89 -7.06 -1.41 -0.25
C ILE A 89 -8.10 -1.50 -1.38
N ASP A 90 -9.25 -2.12 -1.10
CA ASP A 90 -10.33 -2.27 -2.09
C ASP A 90 -10.94 -0.92 -2.50
N SER A 91 -11.03 0.04 -1.57
CA SER A 91 -11.56 1.37 -1.89
C SER A 91 -10.65 2.19 -2.81
N LEU A 92 -9.35 1.89 -2.83
CA LEU A 92 -8.39 2.53 -3.73
C LEU A 92 -8.25 1.78 -5.06
N THR A 93 -8.60 0.49 -5.10
CA THR A 93 -8.42 -0.38 -6.27
C THR A 93 -9.60 -0.29 -7.22
N ALA A 94 -9.38 0.29 -8.40
CA ALA A 94 -10.38 0.28 -9.45
C ALA A 94 -10.59 -1.16 -9.99
N PRO A 95 -11.81 -1.55 -10.40
CA PRO A 95 -12.09 -2.90 -10.90
C PRO A 95 -11.26 -3.34 -12.12
N ASP A 96 -10.84 -2.39 -12.95
CA ASP A 96 -10.04 -2.63 -14.15
C ASP A 96 -8.53 -2.42 -13.91
N ASP A 97 -8.11 -2.20 -12.67
CA ASP A 97 -6.72 -2.00 -12.30
C ASP A 97 -5.93 -3.32 -12.45
N GLN A 98 -4.71 -3.22 -12.97
CA GLN A 98 -3.77 -4.33 -13.06
C GLN A 98 -3.41 -4.89 -11.67
N LEU A 99 -3.59 -4.10 -10.61
CA LEU A 99 -3.34 -4.48 -9.22
C LEU A 99 -4.40 -5.41 -8.62
N VAL A 100 -5.58 -5.54 -9.23
CA VAL A 100 -6.68 -6.38 -8.70
C VAL A 100 -6.24 -7.84 -8.51
N GLN A 101 -5.55 -8.42 -9.50
CA GLN A 101 -5.10 -9.81 -9.44
C GLN A 101 -4.06 -10.05 -8.32
N PRO A 102 -2.96 -9.27 -8.23
CA PRO A 102 -2.04 -9.33 -7.09
C PRO A 102 -2.73 -9.15 -5.73
N ILE A 103 -3.65 -8.20 -5.61
CA ILE A 103 -4.37 -7.94 -4.35
C ILE A 103 -5.22 -9.14 -3.95
N ASN A 104 -5.90 -9.79 -4.89
CA ASN A 104 -6.68 -10.99 -4.61
C ASN A 104 -5.78 -12.15 -4.15
N HIS A 105 -4.62 -12.35 -4.78
CA HIS A 105 -3.65 -13.35 -4.29
C HIS A 105 -3.19 -13.08 -2.85
N ILE A 106 -2.97 -11.80 -2.50
CA ILE A 106 -2.60 -11.42 -1.12
C ILE A 106 -3.73 -11.71 -0.14
N LYS A 107 -4.99 -11.42 -0.52
CA LYS A 107 -6.17 -11.74 0.31
C LYS A 107 -6.30 -13.23 0.56
N ASP A 108 -6.13 -14.04 -0.48
CA ASP A 108 -6.22 -15.50 -0.38
C ASP A 108 -5.11 -16.06 0.53
N ALA A 109 -3.86 -15.62 0.31
CA ALA A 109 -2.73 -16.01 1.13
C ALA A 109 -2.91 -15.60 2.61
N LEU A 110 -3.44 -14.41 2.85
CA LEU A 110 -3.71 -13.93 4.22
C LEU A 110 -4.85 -14.69 4.89
N SER A 111 -5.90 -15.06 4.14
CA SER A 111 -6.99 -15.89 4.62
C SER A 111 -6.47 -17.28 5.02
N GLN A 112 -5.67 -17.90 4.15
CA GLN A 112 -5.02 -19.18 4.42
C GLN A 112 -4.13 -19.11 5.66
N LYS A 113 -3.33 -18.05 5.81
CA LYS A 113 -2.47 -17.87 6.97
C LYS A 113 -3.28 -17.71 8.26
N GLN A 114 -4.35 -16.93 8.25
CA GLN A 114 -5.23 -16.78 9.43
C GLN A 114 -5.86 -18.11 9.85
N ALA A 115 -6.30 -18.93 8.88
CA ALA A 115 -6.84 -20.26 9.16
C ALA A 115 -5.80 -21.19 9.80
N GLU A 116 -4.58 -21.25 9.24
CA GLU A 116 -3.45 -22.00 9.79
C GLU A 116 -3.12 -21.57 11.24
N LEU A 117 -3.08 -20.26 11.48
CA LEU A 117 -2.76 -19.72 12.80
C LEU A 117 -3.82 -20.12 13.84
N ALA A 118 -5.10 -20.00 13.48
CA ALA A 118 -6.23 -20.35 14.33
C ALA A 118 -6.29 -21.85 14.63
N GLU A 119 -6.06 -22.70 13.62
CA GLU A 119 -6.00 -24.15 13.77
C GLU A 119 -4.91 -24.57 14.75
N THR A 120 -3.71 -24.00 14.60
CA THR A 120 -2.58 -24.33 15.49
C THR A 120 -2.86 -23.94 16.94
N ILE A 121 -3.49 -22.79 17.20
CA ILE A 121 -3.91 -22.39 18.55
C ILE A 121 -4.92 -23.40 19.11
N ALA A 122 -5.91 -23.79 18.31
CA ALA A 122 -6.93 -24.75 18.73
C ALA A 122 -6.34 -26.12 19.07
N LEU A 123 -5.38 -26.61 18.27
CA LEU A 123 -4.69 -27.87 18.53
C LEU A 123 -3.85 -27.82 19.82
N TYR A 124 -3.16 -26.70 20.07
CA TYR A 124 -2.39 -26.49 21.29
C TYR A 124 -3.29 -26.46 22.54
N ASP A 125 -4.42 -25.77 22.47
CA ASP A 125 -5.40 -25.71 23.56
C ASP A 125 -5.99 -27.08 23.89
N GLN A 126 -6.22 -27.92 22.86
CA GLN A 126 -6.70 -29.30 23.05
C GLN A 126 -5.64 -30.17 23.73
N GLY A 127 -4.37 -30.05 23.34
CA GLY A 127 -3.27 -30.82 23.96
C GLY A 127 -2.97 -30.44 25.41
N ASN A 128 -3.26 -29.19 25.80
CA ASN A 128 -3.14 -28.75 27.20
C ASN A 128 -4.36 -29.09 28.07
N ALA A 129 -5.48 -29.49 27.48
CA ALA A 129 -6.69 -29.86 28.20
C ALA A 129 -6.71 -31.33 28.66
N THR A 130 -5.74 -32.14 28.24
CA THR A 130 -5.55 -33.56 28.59
C THR A 130 -4.37 -33.75 29.54
#